data_AF-A0A951KEE2-F1
#
_entry.id   AF-A0A951KEE2-F1
#
_cell.length_a   1.000
_cell.length_b   1.000
_cell.length_c   1.000
_cell.angle_alpha   90.00
_cell.angle_beta   90.00
_cell.angle_gamma   90.00
#
_symmetry.space_group_name_H-M   'P 1'
#
loop_
_entity.id
_entity.type
_entity.pdbx_description
1 polymer ?
#
loop_
_entity_poly.entity_id
_entity_poly.type
_entity_poly.pdbx_seq_one_letter_code
_entity_poly.pdbx_strand_id
1 'polypeptide(L)'
;MPGHSPSIPLAAWRLRLRIRTGYIARQLSTVVEALAIDGYEVVFALADFDPTIADSDIIVADKREGQSLDAKEGPLHIVVPQDKRPARSLRMLQEIDVVQLKK
;
A
#
# COMPACT_ATOMS: atom_id res chain seq x y z
N MET A 1 2.72 33.10 -6.80
CA MET A 1 3.44 32.09 -7.61
C MET A 1 3.04 30.73 -7.09
N PRO A 2 2.37 29.85 -7.85
CA PRO A 2 2.04 28.52 -7.35
C PRO A 2 3.29 27.64 -7.45
N GLY A 3 3.73 27.15 -6.29
CA GLY A 3 4.90 26.30 -6.12
C GLY A 3 4.69 24.91 -6.73
N HIS A 4 5.78 24.39 -7.27
CA HIS A 4 5.90 23.09 -7.89
C HIS A 4 5.41 21.97 -6.96
N SER A 5 4.49 21.13 -7.46
CA SER A 5 4.23 19.80 -6.89
C SER A 5 5.40 18.89 -7.30
N PRO A 6 6.22 18.35 -6.39
CA PRO A 6 7.30 17.46 -6.80
C PRO A 6 6.69 16.12 -7.19
N SER A 7 6.76 15.79 -8.47
CA SER A 7 6.63 14.43 -8.98
C SER A 7 7.74 13.59 -8.37
N ILE A 8 7.42 12.79 -7.35
CA ILE A 8 8.38 11.88 -6.70
C ILE A 8 8.51 10.63 -7.60
N PRO A 9 9.72 10.28 -8.08
CA PRO A 9 9.91 9.10 -8.91
C PRO A 9 9.69 7.82 -8.10
N LEU A 10 8.86 6.91 -8.62
CA LEU A 10 8.50 5.59 -8.05
C LEU A 10 9.69 4.65 -7.75
N ALA A 11 10.92 5.03 -8.13
CA ALA A 11 12.12 4.22 -8.04
C ALA A 11 12.74 4.08 -6.62
N ALA A 12 12.20 4.77 -5.61
CA ALA A 12 12.87 4.97 -4.32
C ALA A 12 12.43 4.03 -3.17
N TRP A 13 11.46 3.15 -3.40
CA TRP A 13 10.86 2.28 -2.38
C TRP A 13 11.16 0.80 -2.70
N ARG A 14 11.64 -0.01 -1.74
CA ARG A 14 12.18 -1.34 -2.07
C ARG A 14 11.80 -2.47 -1.11
N LEU A 15 10.53 -2.87 -1.09
CA LEU A 15 10.11 -4.25 -0.80
C LEU A 15 9.06 -4.68 -1.84
N ARG A 16 9.36 -5.74 -2.60
CA ARG A 16 8.51 -6.23 -3.71
C ARG A 16 7.87 -7.57 -3.33
N LEU A 17 6.66 -7.54 -2.76
CA LEU A 17 5.82 -8.74 -2.71
C LEU A 17 5.37 -9.07 -4.14
N ARG A 18 5.60 -10.31 -4.57
CA ARG A 18 5.19 -10.77 -5.90
C ARG A 18 3.76 -11.30 -5.83
N ILE A 19 2.80 -10.42 -6.10
CA ILE A 19 1.39 -10.76 -6.17
C ILE A 19 1.09 -11.39 -7.56
N ARG A 20 0.24 -12.43 -7.60
CA ARG A 20 -0.15 -13.11 -8.84
C ARG A 20 -1.14 -12.25 -9.61
N THR A 21 -0.94 -12.09 -10.91
CA THR A 21 -1.94 -11.51 -11.83
C THR A 21 -3.02 -12.53 -12.20
N GLY A 22 -4.19 -12.06 -12.60
CA GLY A 22 -5.27 -12.92 -13.13
C GLY A 22 -6.22 -13.42 -12.06
N TYR A 23 -6.86 -12.49 -11.34
CA TYR A 23 -7.88 -12.83 -10.36
C TYR A 23 -9.15 -13.37 -11.01
N ILE A 24 -9.66 -14.50 -10.51
CA ILE A 24 -10.99 -15.03 -10.91
C ILE A 24 -12.10 -14.30 -10.14
N ALA A 25 -13.34 -14.33 -10.64
CA ALA A 25 -14.49 -13.60 -10.06
C ALA A 25 -14.65 -13.74 -8.53
N ARG A 26 -14.33 -14.90 -7.95
CA ARG A 26 -14.39 -15.12 -6.49
C ARG A 26 -13.37 -14.30 -5.71
N GLN A 27 -12.20 -14.01 -6.28
CA GLN A 27 -11.14 -13.24 -5.63
C GLN A 27 -11.43 -11.73 -5.61
N LEU A 28 -12.43 -11.26 -6.37
CA LEU A 28 -12.85 -9.85 -6.35
C LEU A 28 -13.59 -9.46 -5.06
N SER A 29 -14.08 -10.43 -4.28
CA SER A 29 -14.60 -10.20 -2.94
C SER A 29 -13.57 -10.48 -1.84
N THR A 30 -12.28 -10.46 -2.16
CA THR A 30 -11.19 -10.56 -1.19
C THR A 30 -10.65 -9.17 -0.90
N VAL A 31 -10.40 -8.90 0.39
CA VAL A 31 -9.78 -7.68 0.87
C VAL A 31 -8.42 -7.98 1.49
N VAL A 32 -7.56 -6.98 1.52
CA VAL A 32 -6.31 -6.96 2.26
C VAL A 32 -6.48 -5.98 3.40
N GLU A 33 -6.46 -6.46 4.63
CA GLU A 33 -6.54 -5.67 5.85
C GLU A 33 -5.12 -5.42 6.35
N ALA A 34 -4.82 -4.19 6.74
CA ALA A 34 -3.52 -3.82 7.27
C ALA A 34 -3.68 -3.06 8.59
N LEU A 35 -2.93 -3.48 9.60
CA LEU A 35 -2.96 -2.95 10.96
C LEU A 35 -1.62 -2.29 11.30
N ALA A 36 -1.69 -1.09 11.86
CA ALA A 36 -0.55 -0.38 12.44
C ALA A 36 -0.40 -0.68 13.93
N ILE A 37 0.81 -0.46 14.47
CA ILE A 37 1.10 -0.67 15.90
C ILE A 37 0.23 0.17 16.85
N ASP A 38 -0.33 1.28 16.38
CA ASP A 38 -1.18 2.18 17.16
C ASP A 38 -2.67 1.84 17.08
N GLY A 39 -3.02 0.74 16.40
CA GLY A 39 -4.40 0.30 16.19
C GLY A 39 -5.08 0.94 14.98
N TYR A 40 -4.38 1.75 14.17
CA TYR A 40 -4.93 2.27 12.92
C TYR A 40 -5.04 1.16 11.88
N GLU A 41 -6.21 1.04 11.26
CA GLU A 41 -6.50 -0.01 10.28
C GLU A 41 -6.92 0.59 8.94
N VAL A 42 -6.45 -0.01 7.85
CA VAL A 42 -6.87 0.32 6.49
C VAL A 42 -7.15 -0.96 5.70
N VAL A 43 -8.05 -0.85 4.73
CA VAL A 43 -8.45 -1.96 3.87
C VAL A 43 -8.23 -1.60 2.41
N PHE A 44 -7.75 -2.58 1.65
CA PHE A 44 -7.63 -2.54 0.19
C PHE A 44 -8.45 -3.67 -0.42
N ALA A 45 -8.99 -3.46 -1.61
CA ALA A 45 -9.49 -4.60 -2.38
C ALA A 45 -8.28 -5.38 -2.91
N LEU A 46 -8.35 -6.72 -2.95
CA LEU A 46 -7.27 -7.51 -3.55
C LEU A 46 -7.05 -7.13 -5.03
N ALA A 47 -8.11 -6.71 -5.70
CA ALA A 47 -8.10 -6.20 -7.06
C ALA A 47 -7.32 -4.88 -7.23
N ASP A 48 -7.14 -4.09 -6.16
CA ASP A 48 -6.32 -2.87 -6.22
C ASP A 48 -4.86 -3.23 -6.60
N PHE A 49 -4.39 -4.43 -6.27
CA PHE A 49 -3.03 -4.89 -6.61
C PHE A 49 -2.89 -5.51 -8.01
N ASP A 50 -3.97 -5.57 -8.82
CA ASP A 50 -3.90 -6.01 -10.21
C ASP A 50 -3.74 -4.81 -11.16
N PRO A 51 -2.60 -4.64 -11.85
CA PRO A 51 -2.41 -3.53 -12.79
C PRO A 51 -3.33 -3.62 -14.02
N THR A 52 -4.03 -4.74 -14.23
CA THR A 52 -5.04 -4.87 -15.29
C THR A 52 -6.43 -4.37 -14.86
N ILE A 53 -6.64 -4.14 -13.56
CA ILE A 53 -7.92 -3.68 -12.98
C ILE A 53 -7.81 -2.24 -12.50
N ALA A 54 -6.76 -1.90 -11.76
CA ALA A 54 -6.53 -0.59 -11.20
C ALA A 54 -5.10 -0.12 -11.50
N ASP A 55 -4.97 1.16 -11.83
CA ASP A 55 -3.66 1.82 -11.91
C ASP A 55 -3.22 2.19 -10.50
N SER A 56 -2.80 1.18 -9.73
CA SER A 56 -2.46 1.32 -8.32
C SER A 56 -1.01 0.93 -8.07
N ASP A 57 -0.26 1.91 -7.58
CA ASP A 57 1.14 1.76 -7.15
C ASP A 57 1.21 1.53 -5.63
N ILE A 58 0.31 0.72 -5.07
CA ILE A 58 0.33 0.41 -3.63
C ILE A 58 1.55 -0.45 -3.34
N ILE A 59 2.37 0.01 -2.39
CA ILE A 59 3.63 -0.67 -2.03
C ILE A 59 3.79 -0.74 -0.52
N VAL A 60 4.49 -1.78 -0.06
CA VAL A 60 5.08 -1.82 1.28
C VAL A 60 6.52 -1.34 1.14
N ALA A 61 6.87 -0.32 1.90
CA ALA A 61 8.19 0.28 1.94
C ALA A 61 8.88 -0.02 3.27
N ASP A 62 10.16 -0.37 3.20
CA ASP A 62 11.10 -0.43 4.33
C ASP A 62 12.14 0.70 4.28
N LYS A 63 12.17 1.43 3.15
CA LYS A 63 13.14 2.48 2.85
C LYS A 63 12.53 3.58 2.01
N ARG A 64 12.99 4.80 2.25
CA ARG A 64 12.75 5.97 1.42
C ARG A 64 14.06 6.48 0.86
N GLU A 65 14.16 6.57 -0.46
CA GLU A 65 15.36 7.10 -1.15
C GLU A 65 16.64 6.35 -0.74
N GLY A 66 16.52 5.02 -0.60
CA GLY A 66 17.63 4.14 -0.20
C GLY A 66 17.99 4.15 1.28
N GLN A 67 17.39 5.05 2.07
CA GLN A 67 17.58 5.14 3.52
C GLN A 67 16.45 4.42 4.25
N SER A 68 16.76 3.80 5.39
CA SER A 68 15.73 3.22 6.27
C SER A 68 14.73 4.30 6.70
N LEU A 69 13.48 3.89 6.84
CA LEU A 69 12.42 4.75 7.37
C LEU A 69 12.75 5.24 8.77
N ASP A 70 12.26 6.44 9.11
CA ASP A 70 12.48 7.02 10.42
C ASP A 70 11.60 6.37 11.50
N ALA A 71 11.83 6.74 12.76
CA ALA A 71 11.09 6.21 13.90
C ALA A 71 9.62 6.68 13.97
N LYS A 72 9.14 7.55 13.07
CA LYS A 72 7.73 7.95 12.95
C LYS A 72 7.00 7.18 11.87
N GLU A 73 7.72 6.75 10.83
CA GLU A 73 7.21 5.89 9.76
C GLU A 73 7.26 4.42 10.13
N GLY A 74 8.25 4.01 10.92
CA GLY A 74 8.41 2.62 11.37
C GLY A 74 9.17 1.77 10.38
N PRO A 75 9.48 0.51 10.76
CA PRO A 75 10.27 -0.38 9.91
C PRO A 75 9.57 -0.74 8.59
N LEU A 76 8.23 -0.64 8.54
CA LEU A 76 7.42 -0.88 7.37
C LEU A 76 6.30 0.18 7.27
N HIS A 77 6.08 0.69 6.06
CA HIS A 77 5.06 1.71 5.74
C HIS A 77 4.37 1.33 4.43
N ILE A 78 3.04 1.28 4.41
CA ILE A 78 2.26 1.17 3.18
C ILE A 78 2.14 2.55 2.54
N VAL A 79 2.54 2.68 1.28
CA VAL A 79 2.42 3.93 0.51
C VAL A 79 1.41 3.74 -0.60
N VAL A 80 0.45 4.68 -0.70
CA VAL A 80 -0.60 4.69 -1.73
C VAL A 80 -0.50 6.01 -2.51
N PRO A 81 0.31 6.08 -3.58
CA PRO A 81 0.59 7.34 -4.28
C PRO A 81 -0.64 8.00 -4.91
N GLN A 82 -1.61 7.18 -5.32
CA GLN A 82 -2.80 7.63 -6.06
C GLN A 82 -3.90 8.22 -5.16
N ASP A 83 -3.75 8.12 -3.84
CA ASP A 83 -4.68 8.71 -2.90
C ASP A 83 -4.54 10.25 -2.89
N LYS A 84 -5.62 10.96 -3.29
CA LYS A 84 -5.65 12.45 -3.24
C LYS A 84 -5.33 13.01 -1.86
N ARG A 85 -5.78 12.30 -0.83
CA ARG A 85 -5.37 12.49 0.57
C ARG A 85 -4.82 11.14 1.02
N PRO A 86 -3.58 11.07 1.56
CA PRO A 86 -2.90 9.82 1.88
C PRO A 86 -3.46 9.16 3.15
N ALA A 87 -4.78 8.94 3.19
CA ALA A 87 -5.48 8.37 4.33
C ALA A 87 -5.21 6.85 4.44
N ARG A 88 -4.98 6.18 3.31
CA ARG A 88 -4.65 4.74 3.31
C ARG A 88 -3.15 4.44 3.38
N SER A 89 -2.29 5.47 3.34
CA SER A 89 -0.86 5.29 3.59
C SER A 89 -0.63 5.02 5.08
N LEU A 90 -0.37 3.76 5.42
CA LEU A 90 -0.32 3.25 6.79
C LEU A 90 1.13 3.12 7.26
N ARG A 91 1.50 3.92 8.26
CA ARG A 91 2.82 3.85 8.91
C ARG A 91 2.82 2.77 9.99
N MET A 92 4.01 2.36 10.40
CA MET A 92 4.19 1.40 11.49
C MET A 92 3.40 0.12 11.26
N LEU A 93 3.47 -0.41 10.04
CA LEU A 93 2.77 -1.62 9.66
C LEU A 93 3.20 -2.77 10.58
N GLN A 94 2.21 -3.38 11.23
CA GLN A 94 2.36 -4.49 12.16
C GLN A 94 1.91 -5.80 11.52
N GLU A 95 0.75 -5.80 10.87
CA GLU A 95 0.10 -7.01 10.36
C GLU A 95 -0.61 -6.75 9.03
N ILE A 96 -0.59 -7.76 8.16
CA ILE A 96 -1.37 -7.79 6.91
C ILE A 96 -2.11 -9.11 6.84
N ASP A 97 -3.43 -9.04 6.69
CA ASP A 97 -4.30 -10.17 6.48
C ASP A 97 -4.99 -10.12 5.12
N VAL A 98 -5.25 -11.29 4.55
CA VAL A 98 -6.00 -11.43 3.30
C VAL A 98 -7.31 -12.15 3.60
N VAL A 99 -8.40 -11.39 3.59
CA VAL A 99 -9.72 -11.87 4.03
C VAL A 99 -10.63 -11.99 2.83
N GLN A 100 -11.05 -13.23 2.54
CA GLN A 100 -12.14 -13.47 1.59
C GLN A 100 -13.45 -13.16 2.30
N LEU A 101 -14.18 -12.13 1.83
CA LEU A 101 -15.50 -11.82 2.35
C LEU A 101 -16.42 -13.01 2.10
N LYS A 102 -16.95 -13.57 3.17
CA LYS A 102 -17.99 -14.59 3.12
C LYS A 102 -19.34 -13.88 3.23
N LYS A 103 -20.26 -14.26 2.36
CA LYS A 103 -21.66 -13.86 2.47
C LYS A 103 -22.39 -14.82 3.39
#